data_AF-A0A349AZH9-F1
#
_entry.id   AF-A0A349AZH9-F1
#
_cell.length_a   1.000
_cell.length_b   1.000
_cell.length_c   1.000
_cell.angle_alpha   90.00
_cell.angle_beta   90.00
_cell.angle_gamma   90.00
#
_symmetry.space_group_name_H-M   'P 1'
#
loop_
_entity.id
_entity.type
_entity.pdbx_description
1 polymer ?
#
loop_
_entity_poly.entity_id
_entity_poly.type
_entity_poly.pdbx_seq_one_letter_code
_entity_poly.pdbx_strand_id
1 'polypeptide(L)'
;MQRERAKAVSWKQSTQTLPDGARHPAPYIRGGQAQTGPLPFCLPIEHAALSLLPEVRPMALDLFAELGIPWHAGIGGGPGNHLLSSQVQCVNALGQMVHDPDRIVRAFGSVLDIDEVLEVEPGRFLTFEYIGPTDFFGEVPDGERTRGARCTSVDAAFLFRSSTGERELALVEWKYTESYRPRKPEPAKDEIRRKRYRTALHDPDGAVHADVLPFKALLDEPIYQLVRQQLLAWELEKARVHDVDRVRIVHVIPSDNLAYGDSLSAEHRTVGDTVHEVWHALLRRPDRFLSLDSSVFADPSITSPEYVDRYGDVLAWDEDELLRLCGGDIEALVYDEVQFSGNVTILQDGLRLWLVDSNAATNVDYPFTLTELAKACDDVEESS
;
A
#
# COMPACT_ATOMS: atom_id res chain seq x y z
N MET A 1 0.55 9.39 8.21
CA MET A 1 0.97 10.38 7.17
C MET A 1 2.16 11.25 7.58
N GLN A 2 2.18 11.86 8.78
CA GLN A 2 3.35 12.66 9.22
C GLN A 2 4.60 11.79 9.38
N ARG A 3 4.47 10.64 10.05
CA ARG A 3 5.50 9.58 10.13
C ARG A 3 6.12 9.23 8.78
N GLU A 4 5.30 8.91 7.78
CA GLU A 4 5.80 8.58 6.42
C GLU A 4 6.54 9.74 5.75
N ARG A 5 6.14 11.00 6.01
CA ARG A 5 6.89 12.16 5.53
C ARG A 5 8.26 12.23 6.21
N ALA A 6 8.33 12.01 7.53
CA ALA A 6 9.57 12.02 8.29
C ALA A 6 10.53 10.91 7.79
N LYS A 7 10.03 9.68 7.64
CA LYS A 7 10.78 8.55 7.04
C LYS A 7 11.36 8.91 5.67
N ALA A 8 10.52 9.41 4.77
CA ALA A 8 10.95 9.78 3.42
C ALA A 8 11.99 10.92 3.40
N VAL A 9 11.88 11.90 4.31
CA VAL A 9 12.90 12.95 4.46
C VAL A 9 14.19 12.38 5.00
N SER A 10 14.14 11.57 6.06
CA SER A 10 15.31 10.92 6.66
C SER A 10 16.08 10.10 5.63
N TRP A 11 15.40 9.15 4.97
CA TRP A 11 15.98 8.32 3.90
C TRP A 11 16.62 9.18 2.81
N LYS A 12 15.92 10.22 2.33
CA LYS A 12 16.44 11.11 1.29
C LYS A 12 17.73 11.82 1.71
N GLN A 13 17.93 12.10 3.00
CA GLN A 13 19.15 12.74 3.51
C GLN A 13 20.27 11.74 3.84
N SER A 14 19.94 10.51 4.25
CA SER A 14 20.92 9.53 4.73
C SER A 14 21.35 8.51 3.67
N THR A 15 20.47 8.13 2.73
CA THR A 15 20.73 7.04 1.80
C THR A 15 21.97 7.28 0.94
N GLN A 16 22.73 6.22 0.68
CA GLN A 16 23.86 6.25 -0.25
C GLN A 16 23.43 6.09 -1.72
N THR A 17 22.15 5.82 -1.97
CA THR A 17 21.64 5.53 -3.32
C THR A 17 21.20 6.78 -4.09
N LEU A 18 21.24 7.95 -3.44
CA LEU A 18 20.95 9.25 -4.03
C LEU A 18 22.22 10.11 -4.18
N PRO A 19 22.40 10.78 -5.32
CA PRO A 19 23.42 11.83 -5.45
C PRO A 19 23.02 13.07 -4.66
N ASP A 20 23.99 13.92 -4.29
CA ASP A 20 23.75 15.14 -3.50
C ASP A 20 22.69 16.06 -4.12
N GLY A 21 22.70 16.20 -5.45
CA GLY A 21 21.71 17.00 -6.19
C GLY A 21 20.27 16.54 -5.97
N ALA A 22 20.02 15.26 -5.67
CA ALA A 22 18.68 14.73 -5.42
C ALA A 22 18.13 15.07 -4.03
N ARG A 23 18.98 15.54 -3.10
CA ARG A 23 18.60 15.75 -1.68
C ARG A 23 17.86 17.07 -1.44
N HIS A 24 17.91 18.00 -2.38
CA HIS A 24 17.25 19.31 -2.25
C HIS A 24 15.72 19.19 -2.27
N PRO A 25 14.98 19.96 -1.45
CA PRO A 25 13.52 20.06 -1.55
C PRO A 25 13.08 20.51 -2.95
N ALA A 26 11.99 19.93 -3.46
CA ALA A 26 11.48 20.23 -4.79
C ALA A 26 9.94 20.32 -4.79
N PRO A 27 9.32 21.08 -5.71
CA PRO A 27 7.87 21.09 -5.82
C PRO A 27 7.35 19.73 -6.28
N TYR A 28 6.15 19.35 -5.83
CA TYR A 28 5.45 18.20 -6.41
C TYR A 28 4.99 18.53 -7.84
N ILE A 29 5.37 17.70 -8.81
CA ILE A 29 4.99 17.87 -10.21
C ILE A 29 3.85 16.92 -10.57
N ARG A 30 2.81 17.44 -11.21
CA ARG A 30 1.74 16.65 -11.82
C ARG A 30 1.30 17.30 -13.12
N GLY A 31 1.17 16.52 -14.19
CA GLY A 31 0.79 17.03 -15.51
C GLY A 31 1.75 18.08 -16.06
N GLY A 32 3.04 17.96 -15.73
CA GLY A 32 4.07 18.92 -16.14
C GLY A 32 4.06 20.26 -15.38
N GLN A 33 3.24 20.40 -14.33
CA GLN A 33 3.11 21.64 -13.56
C GLN A 33 3.38 21.41 -12.07
N ALA A 34 4.03 22.39 -11.43
CA ALA A 34 4.20 22.42 -9.99
C ALA A 34 2.85 22.63 -9.29
N GLN A 35 2.52 21.72 -8.37
CA GLN A 35 1.27 21.74 -7.61
C GLN A 35 1.43 22.43 -6.25
N THR A 36 2.66 22.50 -5.75
CA THR A 36 3.01 23.00 -4.42
C THR A 36 4.30 23.81 -4.48
N GLY A 37 4.62 24.51 -3.40
CA GLY A 37 6.01 24.94 -3.14
C GLY A 37 6.95 23.74 -2.90
N PRO A 38 8.26 23.99 -2.69
CA PRO A 38 9.22 22.94 -2.41
C PRO A 38 8.85 22.11 -1.18
N LEU A 39 8.86 20.78 -1.33
CA LEU A 39 8.62 19.82 -0.27
C LEU A 39 9.90 19.02 -0.01
N PRO A 40 10.26 18.76 1.27
CA PRO A 40 11.50 18.08 1.60
C PRO A 40 11.51 16.62 1.14
N PHE A 41 10.35 15.98 1.00
CA PHE A 41 10.14 14.60 0.54
C PHE A 41 9.79 14.48 -0.96
N CYS A 42 9.99 15.54 -1.75
CA CYS A 42 9.94 15.48 -3.22
C CYS A 42 11.35 15.55 -3.80
N LEU A 43 11.65 14.72 -4.79
CA LEU A 43 12.93 14.77 -5.52
C LEU A 43 12.90 15.89 -6.57
N PRO A 44 14.04 16.52 -6.90
CA PRO A 44 14.15 17.32 -8.11
C PRO A 44 13.74 16.52 -9.35
N ILE A 45 13.23 17.20 -10.38
CA ILE A 45 12.55 16.55 -11.51
C ILE A 45 13.50 15.68 -12.34
N GLU A 46 14.75 16.12 -12.46
CA GLU A 46 15.87 15.41 -13.11
C GLU A 46 16.25 14.12 -12.37
N HIS A 47 15.80 13.98 -11.13
CA HIS A 47 16.05 12.85 -10.25
C HIS A 47 14.77 12.05 -9.93
N ALA A 48 13.64 12.31 -10.60
CA ALA A 48 12.36 11.67 -10.31
C ALA A 48 12.40 10.14 -10.37
N ALA A 49 13.16 9.58 -11.32
CA ALA A 49 13.37 8.13 -11.45
C ALA A 49 14.05 7.50 -10.22
N LEU A 50 14.76 8.28 -9.41
CA LEU A 50 15.38 7.81 -8.17
C LEU A 50 14.36 7.59 -7.03
N SER A 51 13.08 7.91 -7.27
CA SER A 51 12.00 7.47 -6.39
C SER A 51 11.81 5.95 -6.42
N LEU A 52 12.27 5.26 -7.49
CA LEU A 52 12.42 3.81 -7.51
C LEU A 52 13.79 3.41 -6.94
N LEU A 53 13.80 2.35 -6.13
CA LEU A 53 15.03 1.83 -5.53
C LEU A 53 15.94 1.17 -6.57
N PRO A 54 17.28 1.22 -6.39
CA PRO A 54 18.24 0.78 -7.41
C PRO A 54 18.01 -0.64 -7.95
N GLU A 55 17.62 -1.56 -7.08
CA GLU A 55 17.43 -2.98 -7.38
C GLU A 55 16.20 -3.27 -8.23
N VAL A 56 15.17 -2.41 -8.19
CA VAL A 56 13.97 -2.55 -9.04
C VAL A 56 13.96 -1.59 -10.22
N ARG A 57 14.68 -0.46 -10.13
CA ARG A 57 14.50 0.70 -11.02
C ARG A 57 14.65 0.36 -12.51
N PRO A 58 15.74 -0.30 -12.99
CA PRO A 58 15.87 -0.60 -14.42
C PRO A 58 14.74 -1.49 -14.92
N MET A 59 14.50 -2.61 -14.22
CA MET A 59 13.45 -3.56 -14.57
C MET A 59 12.06 -2.90 -14.58
N ALA A 60 11.74 -2.11 -13.56
CA ALA A 60 10.43 -1.48 -13.45
C ALA A 60 10.18 -0.44 -14.56
N LEU A 61 11.20 0.34 -14.93
CA LEU A 61 11.09 1.30 -16.04
C LEU A 61 10.84 0.57 -17.37
N ASP A 62 11.59 -0.50 -17.64
CA ASP A 62 11.46 -1.30 -18.86
C ASP A 62 10.10 -2.00 -18.90
N LEU A 63 9.67 -2.62 -17.79
CA LEU A 63 8.41 -3.35 -17.68
C LEU A 63 7.20 -2.42 -17.83
N PHE A 64 7.20 -1.26 -17.18
CA PHE A 64 6.11 -0.30 -17.30
C PHE A 64 6.01 0.25 -18.73
N ALA A 65 7.15 0.48 -19.38
CA ALA A 65 7.17 0.88 -20.79
C ALA A 65 6.65 -0.23 -21.72
N GLU A 66 7.09 -1.49 -21.52
CA GLU A 66 6.64 -2.66 -22.29
C GLU A 66 5.13 -2.86 -22.19
N LEU A 67 4.58 -2.79 -20.96
CA LEU A 67 3.16 -3.02 -20.69
C LEU A 67 2.28 -1.78 -20.91
N GLY A 68 2.87 -0.65 -21.31
CA GLY A 68 2.15 0.61 -21.50
C GLY A 68 1.50 1.15 -20.21
N ILE A 69 2.08 0.84 -19.06
CA ILE A 69 1.58 1.26 -17.74
C ILE A 69 1.99 2.72 -17.50
N PRO A 70 1.04 3.65 -17.32
CA PRO A 70 1.37 5.02 -17.00
C PRO A 70 1.78 5.16 -15.54
N TRP A 71 2.89 5.86 -15.31
CA TRP A 71 3.27 6.27 -13.96
C TRP A 71 2.33 7.36 -13.40
N HIS A 72 1.93 7.21 -12.15
CA HIS A 72 1.23 8.23 -11.40
C HIS A 72 2.06 9.51 -11.31
N ALA A 73 1.51 10.59 -11.86
CA ALA A 73 2.20 11.87 -12.00
C ALA A 73 3.59 11.74 -12.68
N GLY A 74 3.70 10.82 -13.66
CA GLY A 74 4.95 10.50 -14.33
C GLY A 74 5.67 11.69 -14.96
N ILE A 75 7.00 11.62 -14.96
CA ILE A 75 7.91 12.65 -15.47
C ILE A 75 8.86 12.01 -16.47
N GLY A 76 8.88 12.51 -17.71
CA GLY A 76 9.81 12.03 -18.73
C GLY A 76 9.69 10.54 -19.07
N GLY A 77 8.51 9.94 -18.91
CA GLY A 77 8.27 8.50 -19.09
C GLY A 77 8.58 7.63 -17.86
N GLY A 78 9.15 8.21 -16.80
CA GLY A 78 9.40 7.54 -15.52
C GLY A 78 8.40 7.90 -14.42
N PRO A 79 8.65 7.45 -13.18
CA PRO A 79 7.79 7.71 -12.03
C PRO A 79 7.70 9.21 -11.70
N GLY A 80 6.68 9.58 -10.92
CA GLY A 80 6.58 10.91 -10.33
C GLY A 80 7.69 11.17 -9.30
N ASN A 81 7.89 12.44 -8.95
CA ASN A 81 8.95 12.85 -8.02
C ASN A 81 8.57 12.82 -6.53
N HIS A 82 7.41 12.26 -6.18
CA HIS A 82 6.87 12.24 -4.83
C HIS A 82 7.24 10.94 -4.09
N LEU A 83 8.04 11.03 -3.02
CA LEU A 83 8.55 9.83 -2.32
C LEU A 83 7.47 9.00 -1.61
N LEU A 84 6.28 9.59 -1.38
CA LEU A 84 5.10 8.91 -0.82
C LEU A 84 4.10 8.41 -1.88
N SER A 85 4.53 8.22 -3.12
CA SER A 85 3.67 7.62 -4.14
C SER A 85 3.43 6.14 -3.82
N SER A 86 2.16 5.74 -3.69
CA SER A 86 1.79 4.34 -3.44
C SER A 86 2.16 3.41 -4.60
N GLN A 87 1.98 3.85 -5.85
CA GLN A 87 2.44 3.07 -7.02
C GLN A 87 3.96 2.84 -6.97
N VAL A 88 4.74 3.85 -6.58
CA VAL A 88 6.19 3.71 -6.47
C VAL A 88 6.58 2.79 -5.31
N GLN A 89 5.92 2.90 -4.15
CA GLN A 89 6.19 2.00 -3.03
C GLN A 89 5.82 0.54 -3.37
N CYS A 90 4.66 0.32 -4.00
CA CYS A 90 4.22 -0.99 -4.46
C CYS A 90 5.28 -1.63 -5.39
N VAL A 91 5.76 -0.87 -6.38
CA VAL A 91 6.84 -1.34 -7.27
C VAL A 91 8.15 -1.59 -6.52
N ASN A 92 8.51 -0.75 -5.56
CA ASN A 92 9.70 -0.98 -4.73
C ASN A 92 9.58 -2.24 -3.86
N ALA A 93 8.38 -2.56 -3.36
CA ALA A 93 8.13 -3.74 -2.53
C ALA A 93 8.11 -5.03 -3.36
N LEU A 94 7.39 -5.00 -4.48
CA LEU A 94 7.06 -6.20 -5.24
C LEU A 94 7.98 -6.41 -6.45
N GLY A 95 8.77 -5.42 -6.86
CA GLY A 95 9.49 -5.47 -8.14
C GLY A 95 10.43 -6.66 -8.30
N GLN A 96 11.15 -7.07 -7.24
CA GLN A 96 12.02 -8.25 -7.32
C GLN A 96 11.23 -9.56 -7.50
N MET A 97 9.98 -9.60 -7.06
CA MET A 97 9.10 -10.78 -7.16
C MET A 97 8.71 -11.11 -8.61
N VAL A 98 8.89 -10.17 -9.54
CA VAL A 98 8.67 -10.41 -10.98
C VAL A 98 9.51 -11.60 -11.47
N HIS A 99 10.71 -11.78 -10.93
CA HIS A 99 11.66 -12.84 -11.35
C HIS A 99 12.10 -13.77 -10.20
N ASP A 100 11.65 -13.52 -8.97
CA ASP A 100 12.02 -14.30 -7.78
C ASP A 100 10.75 -14.81 -7.08
N PRO A 101 10.29 -16.04 -7.41
CA PRO A 101 9.07 -16.60 -6.84
C PRO A 101 9.19 -16.89 -5.34
N ASP A 102 10.39 -17.14 -4.81
CA ASP A 102 10.56 -17.44 -3.39
C ASP A 102 10.22 -16.22 -2.52
N ARG A 103 10.41 -15.00 -3.04
CA ARG A 103 9.97 -13.76 -2.38
C ARG A 103 8.46 -13.66 -2.26
N ILE A 104 7.71 -14.17 -3.24
CA ILE A 104 6.25 -14.22 -3.19
C ILE A 104 5.81 -15.16 -2.06
N VAL A 105 6.43 -16.34 -1.97
CA VAL A 105 6.16 -17.30 -0.88
C VAL A 105 6.42 -16.66 0.48
N ARG A 106 7.57 -15.99 0.66
CA ARG A 106 7.90 -15.32 1.93
C ARG A 106 6.93 -14.19 2.27
N ALA A 107 6.53 -13.38 1.28
CA ALA A 107 5.66 -12.22 1.50
C ALA A 107 4.20 -12.60 1.79
N PHE A 108 3.68 -13.59 1.08
CA PHE A 108 2.24 -13.87 1.07
C PHE A 108 1.86 -15.22 1.70
N GLY A 109 2.83 -16.08 2.02
CA GLY A 109 2.58 -17.43 2.55
C GLY A 109 1.94 -17.49 3.94
N SER A 110 1.89 -16.36 4.67
CA SER A 110 1.16 -16.26 5.93
C SER A 110 -0.36 -16.13 5.75
N VAL A 111 -0.81 -15.68 4.57
CA VAL A 111 -2.24 -15.44 4.25
C VAL A 111 -2.74 -16.30 3.09
N LEU A 112 -1.84 -16.86 2.28
CA LEU A 112 -2.14 -17.75 1.18
C LEU A 112 -1.44 -19.10 1.38
N ASP A 113 -2.15 -20.18 1.04
CA ASP A 113 -1.57 -21.52 0.94
C ASP A 113 -0.84 -21.65 -0.41
N ILE A 114 0.46 -21.36 -0.42
CA ILE A 114 1.30 -21.37 -1.63
C ILE A 114 2.25 -22.57 -1.57
N ASP A 115 2.04 -23.55 -2.45
CA ASP A 115 2.93 -24.69 -2.66
C ASP A 115 3.92 -24.41 -3.80
N GLU A 116 3.43 -23.85 -4.91
CA GLU A 116 4.22 -23.53 -6.09
C GLU A 116 3.77 -22.20 -6.70
N VAL A 117 4.70 -21.27 -6.95
CA VAL A 117 4.40 -20.05 -7.72
C VAL A 117 4.56 -20.33 -9.21
N LEU A 118 3.60 -19.88 -10.00
CA LEU A 118 3.52 -20.11 -11.44
C LEU A 118 3.74 -18.80 -12.20
N GLU A 119 4.24 -18.89 -13.44
CA GLU A 119 4.28 -17.72 -14.31
C GLU A 119 2.85 -17.22 -14.59
N VAL A 120 2.57 -15.96 -14.22
CA VAL A 120 1.33 -15.27 -14.58
C VAL A 120 1.39 -14.80 -16.04
N GLU A 121 2.58 -14.44 -16.50
CA GLU A 121 2.90 -14.03 -17.86
C GLU A 121 4.28 -14.56 -18.26
N PRO A 122 4.61 -14.69 -19.56
CA PRO A 122 5.88 -15.29 -19.99
C PRO A 122 7.10 -14.65 -19.31
N GLY A 123 7.86 -15.46 -18.56
CA GLY A 123 9.05 -15.03 -17.83
C GLY A 123 8.80 -14.15 -16.60
N ARG A 124 7.55 -14.05 -16.13
CA ARG A 124 7.12 -13.21 -15.01
C ARG A 124 6.26 -14.01 -14.01
N PHE A 125 6.70 -14.08 -12.76
CA PHE A 125 5.93 -14.66 -11.65
C PHE A 125 4.93 -13.67 -11.05
N LEU A 126 5.22 -12.37 -11.14
CA LEU A 126 4.34 -11.26 -10.75
C LEU A 126 4.29 -10.22 -11.87
N THR A 127 3.12 -9.61 -12.06
CA THR A 127 2.91 -8.51 -13.01
C THR A 127 2.20 -7.35 -12.33
N PHE A 128 2.29 -6.15 -12.90
CA PHE A 128 1.70 -4.93 -12.34
C PHE A 128 0.47 -4.47 -13.12
N GLU A 129 -0.40 -3.75 -12.42
CA GLU A 129 -1.56 -3.06 -12.97
C GLU A 129 -2.43 -4.02 -13.81
N TYR A 130 -2.72 -5.19 -13.24
CA TYR A 130 -3.34 -6.30 -13.95
C TYR A 130 -4.84 -6.04 -14.18
N ILE A 131 -5.29 -6.30 -15.41
CA ILE A 131 -6.65 -6.02 -15.89
C ILE A 131 -7.37 -7.25 -16.45
N GLY A 132 -6.70 -8.41 -16.49
CA GLY A 132 -7.18 -9.61 -17.16
C GLY A 132 -7.33 -9.50 -18.68
N PRO A 133 -7.58 -10.62 -19.38
CA PRO A 133 -7.63 -10.66 -20.84
C PRO A 133 -8.92 -10.08 -21.45
N THR A 134 -9.99 -9.94 -20.65
CA THR A 134 -11.33 -9.57 -21.15
C THR A 134 -11.87 -8.31 -20.48
N ASP A 135 -12.46 -7.40 -21.27
CA ASP A 135 -13.21 -6.23 -20.75
C ASP A 135 -14.61 -6.67 -20.29
N PHE A 136 -14.70 -7.30 -19.12
CA PHE A 136 -15.97 -7.82 -18.59
C PHE A 136 -17.03 -6.73 -18.35
N PHE A 137 -16.61 -5.46 -18.25
CA PHE A 137 -17.49 -4.36 -17.88
C PHE A 137 -17.69 -3.34 -19.01
N GLY A 138 -17.07 -3.52 -20.18
CA GLY A 138 -17.13 -2.54 -21.27
C GLY A 138 -16.61 -1.17 -20.83
N GLU A 139 -15.50 -1.14 -20.09
CA GLU A 139 -14.89 0.11 -19.60
C GLU A 139 -14.29 0.94 -20.72
N VAL A 140 -13.86 0.29 -21.80
CA VAL A 140 -13.27 0.91 -22.99
C VAL A 140 -13.99 0.40 -24.24
N PRO A 141 -15.21 0.90 -24.53
CA PRO A 141 -16.05 0.36 -25.60
C PRO A 141 -15.46 0.51 -27.01
N ASP A 142 -14.64 1.53 -27.24
CA ASP A 142 -14.10 1.90 -28.56
C ASP A 142 -12.56 2.00 -28.59
N GLY A 143 -11.85 1.15 -27.84
CA GLY A 143 -10.38 1.18 -27.81
C GLY A 143 -9.72 0.01 -27.09
N GLU A 144 -8.39 0.06 -27.01
CA GLU A 144 -7.61 -0.91 -26.25
C GLU A 144 -7.56 -0.50 -24.77
N ARG A 145 -7.68 -1.50 -23.89
CA ARG A 145 -7.54 -1.27 -22.45
C ARG A 145 -6.07 -1.01 -22.12
N THR A 146 -5.84 -0.03 -21.27
CA THR A 146 -4.51 0.31 -20.77
C THR A 146 -4.47 0.01 -19.28
N ARG A 147 -3.48 -0.76 -18.85
CA ARG A 147 -3.20 -1.03 -17.44
C ARG A 147 -3.03 0.28 -16.66
N GLY A 148 -3.57 0.36 -15.45
CA GLY A 148 -3.49 1.57 -14.62
C GLY A 148 -4.21 2.80 -15.18
N ALA A 149 -5.01 2.68 -16.25
CA ALA A 149 -5.72 3.82 -16.83
C ALA A 149 -7.12 3.47 -17.34
N ARG A 150 -8.12 4.22 -16.87
CA ARG A 150 -9.50 4.28 -17.40
C ARG A 150 -10.31 2.96 -17.35
N CYS A 151 -9.72 1.87 -16.89
CA CYS A 151 -10.38 0.60 -16.62
C CYS A 151 -10.06 0.11 -15.19
N THR A 152 -10.65 -1.00 -14.78
CA THR A 152 -10.42 -1.64 -13.49
C THR A 152 -9.09 -2.38 -13.56
N SER A 153 -8.18 -1.97 -12.68
CA SER A 153 -6.82 -2.48 -12.55
C SER A 153 -6.60 -2.84 -11.07
N VAL A 154 -5.82 -3.88 -10.82
CA VAL A 154 -5.26 -4.18 -9.49
C VAL A 154 -3.77 -3.94 -9.54
N ASP A 155 -3.19 -3.44 -8.45
CA ASP A 155 -1.81 -2.94 -8.46
C ASP A 155 -0.79 -4.02 -8.86
N ALA A 156 -1.00 -5.27 -8.44
CA ALA A 156 -0.23 -6.40 -8.91
C ALA A 156 -1.06 -7.70 -8.98
N ALA A 157 -0.54 -8.71 -9.67
CA ALA A 157 -1.11 -10.06 -9.67
C ALA A 157 -0.03 -11.13 -9.81
N PHE A 158 -0.26 -12.28 -9.18
CA PHE A 158 0.57 -13.47 -9.33
C PHE A 158 -0.28 -14.74 -9.26
N LEU A 159 0.25 -15.81 -9.84
CA LEU A 159 -0.42 -17.09 -9.96
C LEU A 159 0.30 -18.12 -9.10
N PHE A 160 -0.45 -19.00 -8.45
CA PHE A 160 0.14 -20.08 -7.65
C PHE A 160 -0.72 -21.35 -7.67
N ARG A 161 -0.13 -22.42 -7.18
CA ARG A 161 -0.79 -23.68 -6.84
C ARG A 161 -0.80 -23.82 -5.32
N SER A 162 -1.95 -24.18 -4.77
CA SER A 162 -2.09 -24.48 -3.35
C SER A 162 -1.58 -25.87 -2.99
N SER A 163 -1.43 -26.15 -1.68
CA SER A 163 -1.07 -27.49 -1.19
C SER A 163 -2.12 -28.56 -1.54
N THR A 164 -3.35 -28.14 -1.86
CA THR A 164 -4.43 -29.01 -2.34
C THR A 164 -4.43 -29.23 -3.86
N GLY A 165 -3.53 -28.55 -4.58
CA GLY A 165 -3.39 -28.64 -6.03
C GLY A 165 -4.27 -27.66 -6.83
N GLU A 166 -5.10 -26.85 -6.16
CA GLU A 166 -5.93 -25.81 -6.80
C GLU A 166 -5.02 -24.74 -7.42
N ARG A 167 -5.35 -24.30 -8.64
CA ARG A 167 -4.65 -23.17 -9.27
C ARG A 167 -5.38 -21.88 -8.91
N GLU A 168 -4.68 -20.96 -8.27
CA GLU A 168 -5.25 -19.72 -7.76
C GLU A 168 -4.54 -18.49 -8.32
N LEU A 169 -5.31 -17.43 -8.57
CA LEU A 169 -4.80 -16.10 -8.93
C LEU A 169 -4.97 -15.16 -7.75
N ALA A 170 -3.87 -14.59 -7.26
CA ALA A 170 -3.88 -13.50 -6.29
C ALA A 170 -3.88 -12.16 -7.04
N LEU A 171 -4.85 -11.32 -6.74
CA LEU A 171 -4.91 -9.92 -7.12
C LEU A 171 -4.50 -9.08 -5.92
N VAL A 172 -3.40 -8.35 -6.03
CA VAL A 172 -2.86 -7.54 -4.95
C VAL A 172 -3.33 -6.11 -5.13
N GLU A 173 -4.05 -5.59 -4.13
CA GLU A 173 -4.38 -4.18 -4.01
C GLU A 173 -3.51 -3.55 -2.92
N TRP A 174 -2.79 -2.49 -3.24
CA TRP A 174 -1.76 -1.90 -2.40
C TRP A 174 -2.19 -0.52 -1.87
N LYS A 175 -2.06 -0.36 -0.56
CA LYS A 175 -2.22 0.93 0.14
C LYS A 175 -0.93 1.32 0.82
N TYR A 176 -0.72 2.62 0.93
CA TYR A 176 0.38 3.27 1.63
C TYR A 176 -0.10 4.47 2.45
N THR A 177 -0.35 5.61 1.79
CA THR A 177 -0.72 6.88 2.46
C THR A 177 -2.07 7.41 1.99
N GLU A 178 -2.91 6.56 1.43
CA GLU A 178 -4.21 6.94 0.89
C GLU A 178 -5.08 7.58 1.98
N SER A 179 -5.72 8.68 1.60
CA SER A 179 -6.77 9.33 2.37
C SER A 179 -7.83 9.77 1.38
N TYR A 180 -9.09 9.39 1.60
CA TYR A 180 -10.17 9.70 0.68
C TYR A 180 -11.05 10.80 1.26
N ARG A 181 -11.32 11.81 0.44
CA ARG A 181 -12.29 12.86 0.78
C ARG A 181 -13.67 12.39 0.35
N PRO A 182 -14.74 12.85 1.05
CA PRO A 182 -16.10 12.61 0.61
C PRO A 182 -16.28 12.99 -0.85
N ARG A 183 -16.82 12.05 -1.63
CA ARG A 183 -17.04 12.23 -3.05
C ARG A 183 -18.10 13.30 -3.26
N LYS A 184 -17.90 14.13 -4.30
CA LYS A 184 -18.97 14.98 -4.82
C LYS A 184 -19.79 14.17 -5.84
N PRO A 185 -21.10 13.98 -5.65
CA PRO A 185 -21.92 13.25 -6.61
C PRO A 185 -21.87 13.85 -8.02
N GLU A 186 -21.75 12.99 -9.03
CA GLU A 186 -21.69 13.38 -10.44
C GLU A 186 -22.78 12.61 -11.21
N PRO A 187 -24.05 13.06 -11.21
CA PRO A 187 -25.19 12.23 -11.64
C PRO A 187 -25.04 11.57 -13.02
N ALA A 188 -24.48 12.28 -14.00
CA ALA A 188 -24.27 11.74 -15.35
C ALA A 188 -23.22 10.62 -15.36
N LYS A 189 -22.09 10.80 -14.66
CA LYS A 189 -21.05 9.76 -14.56
C LYS A 189 -21.49 8.60 -13.68
N ASP A 190 -22.25 8.87 -12.63
CA ASP A 190 -22.79 7.86 -11.73
C ASP A 190 -23.79 6.95 -12.45
N GLU A 191 -24.58 7.48 -13.39
CA GLU A 191 -25.46 6.67 -14.22
C GLU A 191 -24.67 5.80 -15.23
N ILE A 192 -23.56 6.30 -15.77
CA ILE A 192 -22.65 5.51 -16.60
C ILE A 192 -22.08 4.34 -15.79
N ARG A 193 -21.56 4.61 -14.58
CA ARG A 193 -21.06 3.58 -13.65
C ARG A 193 -22.16 2.58 -13.27
N ARG A 194 -23.38 3.05 -13.04
CA ARG A 194 -24.53 2.19 -12.76
C ARG A 194 -24.78 1.21 -13.88
N LYS A 195 -24.88 1.70 -15.12
CA LYS A 195 -25.12 0.83 -16.29
C LYS A 195 -24.00 -0.18 -16.48
N ARG A 196 -22.75 0.26 -16.28
CA ARG A 196 -21.53 -0.54 -16.41
C ARG A 196 -21.52 -1.76 -15.47
N TYR A 197 -21.73 -1.55 -14.17
CA TYR A 197 -21.63 -2.62 -13.18
C TYR A 197 -22.96 -3.31 -12.87
N ARG A 198 -24.07 -2.87 -13.46
CA ARG A 198 -25.43 -3.36 -13.15
C ARG A 198 -25.51 -4.88 -13.19
N THR A 199 -25.06 -5.50 -14.28
CA THR A 199 -25.18 -6.94 -14.47
C THR A 199 -24.39 -7.70 -13.40
N ALA A 200 -23.15 -7.30 -13.15
CA ALA A 200 -22.28 -7.96 -12.18
C ALA A 200 -22.74 -7.77 -10.72
N LEU A 201 -23.26 -6.58 -10.36
CA LEU A 201 -23.79 -6.30 -9.02
C LEU A 201 -25.12 -7.01 -8.73
N HIS A 202 -25.89 -7.36 -9.76
CA HIS A 202 -27.18 -8.06 -9.62
C HIS A 202 -27.09 -9.55 -9.95
N ASP A 203 -25.89 -10.09 -10.19
CA ASP A 203 -25.68 -11.53 -10.31
C ASP A 203 -26.06 -12.20 -8.96
N PRO A 204 -27.07 -13.10 -8.92
CA PRO A 204 -27.49 -13.75 -7.69
C PRO A 204 -26.39 -14.61 -7.07
N ASP A 205 -25.41 -15.05 -7.86
CA ASP A 205 -24.23 -15.80 -7.41
C ASP A 205 -22.97 -14.91 -7.33
N GLY A 206 -23.13 -13.60 -7.54
CA GLY A 206 -22.08 -12.59 -7.60
C GLY A 206 -21.20 -12.51 -6.34
N ALA A 207 -20.19 -11.64 -6.37
CA ALA A 207 -19.27 -11.52 -5.24
C ALA A 207 -19.72 -10.50 -4.16
N VAL A 208 -20.64 -9.59 -4.48
CA VAL A 208 -21.04 -8.48 -3.59
C VAL A 208 -22.54 -8.49 -3.32
N HIS A 209 -22.93 -8.19 -2.08
CA HIS A 209 -24.30 -7.89 -1.64
C HIS A 209 -24.66 -6.45 -1.98
N ALA A 210 -25.23 -6.24 -3.18
CA ALA A 210 -25.61 -4.90 -3.66
C ALA A 210 -26.83 -4.28 -2.93
N ASP A 211 -27.46 -5.02 -2.02
CA ASP A 211 -28.63 -4.62 -1.22
C ASP A 211 -28.28 -4.12 0.19
N VAL A 212 -27.05 -4.34 0.67
CA VAL A 212 -26.57 -3.86 1.98
C VAL A 212 -26.37 -2.34 2.00
N LEU A 213 -25.92 -1.77 0.88
CA LEU A 213 -25.75 -0.33 0.71
C LEU A 213 -26.46 0.16 -0.56
N PRO A 214 -27.00 1.40 -0.56
CA PRO A 214 -27.50 1.99 -1.79
C PRO A 214 -26.36 2.18 -2.80
N PHE A 215 -26.65 1.99 -4.09
CA PHE A 215 -25.64 2.10 -5.16
C PHE A 215 -24.78 3.38 -5.09
N LYS A 216 -25.34 4.51 -4.64
CA LYS A 216 -24.57 5.76 -4.52
C LYS A 216 -23.45 5.68 -3.48
N ALA A 217 -23.67 4.98 -2.36
CA ALA A 217 -22.65 4.77 -1.33
C ALA A 217 -21.54 3.83 -1.85
N LEU A 218 -21.90 2.83 -2.67
CA LEU A 218 -20.91 2.00 -3.37
C LEU A 218 -20.01 2.76 -4.34
N LEU A 219 -20.29 4.04 -4.65
CA LEU A 219 -19.45 4.88 -5.52
C LEU A 219 -18.43 5.71 -4.74
N ASP A 220 -18.46 5.69 -3.41
CA ASP A 220 -17.55 6.45 -2.57
C ASP A 220 -16.29 5.63 -2.30
N GLU A 221 -15.12 6.28 -2.37
CA GLU A 221 -13.86 5.61 -2.07
C GLU A 221 -13.67 5.42 -0.57
N PRO A 222 -13.06 4.31 -0.12
CA PRO A 222 -12.42 3.24 -0.93
C PRO A 222 -13.38 2.13 -1.39
N ILE A 223 -14.65 2.15 -0.96
CA ILE A 223 -15.62 1.08 -1.27
C ILE A 223 -15.79 0.89 -2.77
N TYR A 224 -15.81 1.96 -3.56
CA TYR A 224 -15.93 1.86 -5.02
C TYR A 224 -14.78 1.10 -5.67
N GLN A 225 -13.54 1.35 -5.25
CA GLN A 225 -12.40 0.59 -5.72
C GLN A 225 -12.53 -0.90 -5.38
N LEU A 226 -12.85 -1.21 -4.12
CA LEU A 226 -13.01 -2.58 -3.64
C LEU A 226 -14.11 -3.33 -4.40
N VAL A 227 -15.26 -2.67 -4.65
CA VAL A 227 -16.35 -3.22 -5.47
C VAL A 227 -15.83 -3.62 -6.85
N ARG A 228 -15.16 -2.71 -7.57
CA ARG A 228 -14.70 -2.98 -8.93
C ARG A 228 -13.73 -4.15 -8.98
N GLN A 229 -12.80 -4.21 -8.05
CA GLN A 229 -11.78 -5.24 -8.00
C GLN A 229 -12.37 -6.60 -7.63
N GLN A 230 -13.31 -6.64 -6.71
CA GLN A 230 -13.99 -7.88 -6.33
C GLN A 230 -14.90 -8.41 -7.44
N LEU A 231 -15.56 -7.52 -8.19
CA LEU A 231 -16.29 -7.91 -9.39
C LEU A 231 -15.34 -8.44 -10.47
N LEU A 232 -14.17 -7.82 -10.66
CA LEU A 232 -13.16 -8.31 -11.60
C LEU A 232 -12.66 -9.70 -11.19
N ALA A 233 -12.31 -9.89 -9.91
CA ALA A 233 -11.90 -11.20 -9.38
C ALA A 233 -12.94 -12.28 -9.66
N TRP A 234 -14.22 -11.96 -9.45
CA TRP A 234 -15.33 -12.88 -9.72
C TRP A 234 -15.45 -13.29 -11.18
N GLU A 235 -15.35 -12.33 -12.11
CA GLU A 235 -15.43 -12.63 -13.54
C GLU A 235 -14.20 -13.39 -14.05
N LEU A 236 -13.02 -13.12 -13.49
CA LEU A 236 -11.80 -13.89 -13.78
C LEU A 236 -11.92 -15.36 -13.32
N GLU A 237 -12.47 -15.59 -12.12
CA GLU A 237 -12.74 -16.94 -11.58
C GLU A 237 -13.75 -17.68 -12.47
N LYS A 238 -14.89 -17.04 -12.80
CA LYS A 238 -15.93 -17.62 -13.67
C LYS A 238 -15.40 -17.96 -15.06
N ALA A 239 -14.55 -17.11 -15.62
CA ALA A 239 -13.96 -17.32 -16.94
C ALA A 239 -12.78 -18.30 -16.92
N ARG A 240 -12.37 -18.81 -15.74
CA ARG A 240 -11.17 -19.66 -15.55
C ARG A 240 -9.94 -19.07 -16.23
N VAL A 241 -9.72 -17.77 -16.07
CA VAL A 241 -8.53 -17.10 -16.62
C VAL A 241 -7.28 -17.73 -16.02
N HIS A 242 -6.28 -18.04 -16.85
CA HIS A 242 -5.14 -18.87 -16.45
C HIS A 242 -5.53 -20.25 -15.90
N ASP A 243 -6.65 -20.84 -16.34
CA ASP A 243 -7.18 -22.11 -15.86
C ASP A 243 -7.41 -22.18 -14.34
N VAL A 244 -7.57 -21.03 -13.68
CA VAL A 244 -7.71 -20.95 -12.22
C VAL A 244 -9.02 -21.57 -11.75
N ASP A 245 -8.96 -22.12 -10.55
CA ASP A 245 -10.11 -22.60 -9.79
C ASP A 245 -10.61 -21.52 -8.84
N ARG A 246 -9.74 -20.57 -8.47
CA ARG A 246 -10.04 -19.50 -7.52
C ARG A 246 -9.30 -18.21 -7.84
N VAL A 247 -9.92 -17.08 -7.53
CA VAL A 247 -9.28 -15.78 -7.52
C VAL A 247 -9.47 -15.11 -6.16
N ARG A 248 -8.37 -14.65 -5.55
CA ARG A 248 -8.41 -13.93 -4.27
C ARG A 248 -7.90 -12.52 -4.44
N ILE A 249 -8.45 -11.61 -3.66
CA ILE A 249 -7.87 -10.28 -3.47
C ILE A 249 -7.04 -10.32 -2.19
N VAL A 250 -5.79 -9.87 -2.27
CA VAL A 250 -4.95 -9.57 -1.12
C VAL A 250 -4.83 -8.06 -1.01
N HIS A 251 -5.51 -7.49 -0.02
CA HIS A 251 -5.45 -6.07 0.28
C HIS A 251 -4.30 -5.81 1.24
N VAL A 252 -3.20 -5.30 0.69
CA VAL A 252 -2.01 -4.91 1.44
C VAL A 252 -2.20 -3.48 1.94
N ILE A 253 -2.24 -3.30 3.25
CA ILE A 253 -2.48 -2.00 3.87
C ILE A 253 -1.69 -1.88 5.18
N PRO A 254 -1.06 -0.73 5.48
CA PRO A 254 -0.48 -0.50 6.79
C PRO A 254 -1.58 -0.47 7.85
N SER A 255 -1.43 -1.23 8.94
CA SER A 255 -2.35 -1.21 10.10
C SER A 255 -2.61 0.21 10.60
N ASP A 256 -1.59 1.06 10.53
CA ASP A 256 -1.59 2.40 11.12
C ASP A 256 -2.13 3.48 10.15
N ASN A 257 -2.63 3.11 8.97
CA ASN A 257 -3.26 4.08 8.07
C ASN A 257 -4.69 4.44 8.52
N LEU A 258 -4.80 5.14 9.66
CA LEU A 258 -6.07 5.57 10.25
C LEU A 258 -6.90 6.44 9.28
N ALA A 259 -6.24 7.25 8.46
CA ALA A 259 -6.90 8.13 7.49
C ALA A 259 -7.66 7.35 6.39
N TYR A 260 -7.25 6.12 6.09
CA TYR A 260 -8.01 5.22 5.23
C TYR A 260 -9.30 4.78 5.93
N GLY A 261 -9.25 4.42 7.22
CA GLY A 261 -10.42 4.07 8.03
C GLY A 261 -11.45 5.20 8.14
N ASP A 262 -10.98 6.45 8.25
CA ASP A 262 -11.83 7.64 8.40
C ASP A 262 -12.60 8.05 7.13
N SER A 263 -12.39 7.37 6.02
CA SER A 263 -13.02 7.66 4.73
C SER A 263 -14.52 7.37 4.66
N LEU A 264 -15.09 6.73 5.69
CA LEU A 264 -16.49 6.29 5.69
C LEU A 264 -17.50 7.44 5.75
N SER A 265 -18.54 7.36 4.92
CA SER A 265 -19.72 8.23 4.97
C SER A 265 -20.67 7.82 6.09
N ALA A 266 -21.66 8.67 6.36
CA ALA A 266 -22.71 8.35 7.34
C ALA A 266 -23.49 7.08 6.95
N GLU A 267 -23.73 6.87 5.66
CA GLU A 267 -24.37 5.66 5.13
C GLU A 267 -23.52 4.41 5.34
N HIS A 268 -22.20 4.49 5.22
CA HIS A 268 -21.32 3.36 5.52
C HIS A 268 -21.37 2.99 7.01
N ARG A 269 -21.43 4.01 7.87
CA ARG A 269 -21.49 3.83 9.34
C ARG A 269 -22.78 3.20 9.84
N THR A 270 -23.80 3.02 8.99
CA THR A 270 -24.96 2.19 9.35
C THR A 270 -24.68 0.69 9.23
N VAL A 271 -23.58 0.31 8.58
CA VAL A 271 -23.17 -1.09 8.34
C VAL A 271 -22.01 -1.49 9.26
N GLY A 272 -21.03 -0.62 9.45
CA GLY A 272 -19.86 -0.88 10.31
C GLY A 272 -19.04 0.38 10.57
N ASP A 273 -18.17 0.33 11.57
CA ASP A 273 -17.38 1.48 12.05
C ASP A 273 -16.05 1.63 11.28
N THR A 274 -15.57 0.54 10.68
CA THR A 274 -14.33 0.51 9.89
C THR A 274 -14.57 0.12 8.43
N VAL A 275 -13.67 0.53 7.53
CA VAL A 275 -13.71 0.10 6.11
C VAL A 275 -13.72 -1.42 6.01
N HIS A 276 -12.95 -2.11 6.86
CA HIS A 276 -12.89 -3.57 6.88
C HIS A 276 -14.26 -4.18 7.22
N GLU A 277 -14.93 -3.70 8.27
CA GLU A 277 -16.25 -4.19 8.67
C GLU A 277 -17.31 -3.95 7.60
N VAL A 278 -17.37 -2.73 7.05
CA VAL A 278 -18.30 -2.37 5.99
C VAL A 278 -18.05 -3.24 4.76
N TRP A 279 -16.79 -3.42 4.37
CA TRP A 279 -16.43 -4.22 3.22
C TRP A 279 -16.74 -5.70 3.42
N HIS A 280 -16.41 -6.26 4.57
CA HIS A 280 -16.70 -7.66 4.90
C HIS A 280 -18.21 -7.94 4.89
N ALA A 281 -19.04 -7.01 5.37
CA ALA A 281 -20.49 -7.12 5.30
C ALA A 281 -21.06 -7.10 3.87
N LEU A 282 -20.32 -6.51 2.92
CA LEU A 282 -20.68 -6.48 1.50
C LEU A 282 -20.27 -7.75 0.75
N LEU A 283 -19.37 -8.58 1.28
CA LEU A 283 -18.86 -9.76 0.59
C LEU A 283 -19.80 -10.97 0.73
N ARG A 284 -20.15 -11.59 -0.40
CA ARG A 284 -20.87 -12.88 -0.41
C ARG A 284 -19.97 -14.07 -0.11
N ARG A 285 -18.68 -13.93 -0.42
CA ARG A 285 -17.63 -14.95 -0.18
C ARG A 285 -16.44 -14.28 0.50
N PRO A 286 -16.49 -14.05 1.82
CA PRO A 286 -15.44 -13.31 2.52
C PRO A 286 -14.06 -13.97 2.41
N ASP A 287 -13.99 -15.29 2.21
CA ASP A 287 -12.74 -16.02 2.00
C ASP A 287 -12.01 -15.64 0.69
N ARG A 288 -12.67 -14.90 -0.22
CA ARG A 288 -12.07 -14.36 -1.45
C ARG A 288 -11.34 -13.04 -1.25
N PHE A 289 -11.37 -12.46 -0.04
CA PHE A 289 -10.70 -11.21 0.29
C PHE A 289 -9.85 -11.38 1.54
N LEU A 290 -8.56 -11.15 1.42
CA LEU A 290 -7.57 -11.30 2.47
C LEU A 290 -6.96 -9.94 2.78
N SER A 291 -6.61 -9.70 4.04
CA SER A 291 -5.86 -8.52 4.45
C SER A 291 -4.46 -8.93 4.84
N LEU A 292 -3.46 -8.16 4.40
CA LEU A 292 -2.06 -8.35 4.74
C LEU A 292 -1.50 -7.00 5.19
N ASP A 293 -0.83 -7.00 6.34
CA ASP A 293 -0.13 -5.80 6.78
C ASP A 293 1.14 -5.59 5.94
N SER A 294 1.32 -4.37 5.45
CA SER A 294 2.51 -3.94 4.71
C SER A 294 3.82 -4.07 5.51
N SER A 295 3.77 -4.18 6.84
CA SER A 295 4.94 -4.38 7.70
C SER A 295 5.72 -5.66 7.36
N VAL A 296 5.06 -6.67 6.76
CA VAL A 296 5.72 -7.90 6.26
C VAL A 296 6.82 -7.58 5.23
N PHE A 297 6.70 -6.48 4.50
CA PHE A 297 7.69 -6.06 3.49
C PHE A 297 8.91 -5.36 4.11
N ALA A 298 8.91 -5.08 5.42
CA ALA A 298 10.06 -4.58 6.18
C ALA A 298 11.08 -5.69 6.53
N ASP A 299 11.15 -6.76 5.74
CA ASP A 299 12.16 -7.81 5.79
C ASP A 299 13.02 -7.75 4.52
N PRO A 300 14.36 -7.57 4.64
CA PRO A 300 15.23 -7.50 3.46
C PRO A 300 15.28 -8.81 2.66
N SER A 301 14.90 -9.94 3.26
CA SER A 301 14.75 -11.23 2.58
C SER A 301 13.52 -11.25 1.66
N ILE A 302 12.50 -10.44 1.95
CA ILE A 302 11.30 -10.26 1.12
C ILE A 302 11.55 -9.16 0.09
N THR A 303 12.05 -8.01 0.54
CA THR A 303 12.32 -6.83 -0.30
C THR A 303 13.83 -6.63 -0.48
N SER A 304 14.43 -5.68 0.20
CA SER A 304 15.87 -5.39 0.15
C SER A 304 16.29 -4.59 1.38
N PRO A 305 17.60 -4.53 1.70
CA PRO A 305 18.08 -3.60 2.73
C PRO A 305 17.68 -2.15 2.46
N GLU A 306 17.70 -1.72 1.19
CA GLU A 306 17.34 -0.35 0.81
C GLU A 306 15.84 -0.07 0.99
N TYR A 307 14.98 -1.06 0.74
CA TYR A 307 13.54 -0.94 1.00
C TYR A 307 13.27 -0.76 2.49
N VAL A 308 13.94 -1.56 3.32
CA VAL A 308 13.82 -1.47 4.77
C VAL A 308 14.35 -0.14 5.29
N ASP A 309 15.49 0.34 4.78
CA ASP A 309 16.02 1.66 5.13
C ASP A 309 15.05 2.80 4.80
N ARG A 310 14.31 2.68 3.69
CA ARG A 310 13.37 3.71 3.25
C ARG A 310 12.01 3.67 3.95
N TYR A 311 11.42 2.48 4.06
CA TYR A 311 10.02 2.29 4.42
C TYR A 311 9.84 1.57 5.76
N GLY A 312 10.85 0.81 6.17
CA GLY A 312 10.89 0.15 7.47
C GLY A 312 10.79 1.16 8.61
N ASP A 313 10.59 0.62 9.80
CA ASP A 313 10.62 1.49 10.96
C ASP A 313 12.01 2.00 11.22
N VAL A 314 12.04 3.28 11.57
CA VAL A 314 13.26 3.97 11.89
C VAL A 314 13.83 3.30 13.14
N LEU A 315 14.98 2.67 12.97
CA LEU A 315 15.72 2.01 14.03
C LEU A 315 16.66 3.03 14.67
N ALA A 316 16.40 3.38 15.92
CA ALA A 316 17.37 4.11 16.72
C ALA A 316 18.41 3.11 17.22
N TRP A 317 19.66 3.26 16.76
CA TRP A 317 20.77 2.40 17.17
C TRP A 317 21.42 2.84 18.48
N ASP A 318 21.32 4.14 18.78
CA ASP A 318 21.86 4.82 19.94
C ASP A 318 21.16 6.18 20.12
N GLU A 319 21.53 6.90 21.17
CA GLU A 319 21.03 8.25 21.46
C GLU A 319 21.32 9.25 20.33
N ASP A 320 22.50 9.18 19.69
CA ASP A 320 22.88 10.11 18.62
C ASP A 320 22.02 9.92 17.37
N GLU A 321 21.68 8.68 17.02
CA GLU A 321 20.72 8.37 15.98
C GLU A 321 19.31 8.81 16.39
N LEU A 322 18.86 8.51 17.61
CA LEU A 322 17.55 8.97 18.09
C LEU A 322 17.41 10.50 18.02
N LEU A 323 18.45 11.23 18.44
CA LEU A 323 18.52 12.69 18.36
C LEU A 323 18.48 13.19 16.90
N ARG A 324 19.15 12.51 15.97
CA ARG A 324 19.06 12.84 14.54
C ARG A 324 17.64 12.65 14.01
N LEU A 325 16.99 11.57 14.42
CA LEU A 325 15.64 11.21 13.97
C LEU A 325 14.57 12.17 14.48
N CYS A 326 14.71 12.65 15.72
CA CYS A 326 13.77 13.60 16.31
C CYS A 326 14.15 15.08 16.10
N GLY A 327 15.16 15.39 15.29
CA GLY A 327 15.60 16.78 15.08
C GLY A 327 16.22 17.44 16.32
N GLY A 328 16.73 16.64 17.25
CA GLY A 328 17.40 17.07 18.48
C GLY A 328 16.50 17.14 19.71
N ASP A 329 15.22 16.76 19.60
CA ASP A 329 14.25 16.80 20.70
C ASP A 329 13.53 15.46 20.87
N ILE A 330 14.06 14.61 21.76
CA ILE A 330 13.51 13.28 22.03
C ILE A 330 12.15 13.37 22.73
N GLU A 331 11.94 14.41 23.54
CA GLU A 331 10.66 14.62 24.22
C GLU A 331 9.55 14.93 23.20
N ALA A 332 9.82 15.77 22.19
CA ALA A 332 8.87 16.02 21.12
C ALA A 332 8.49 14.75 20.36
N LEU A 333 9.46 13.87 20.05
CA LEU A 333 9.15 12.58 19.43
C LEU A 333 8.24 11.72 20.32
N VAL A 334 8.57 11.58 21.61
CA VAL A 334 7.83 10.68 22.50
C VAL A 334 6.44 11.23 22.88
N TYR A 335 6.33 12.54 23.09
CA TYR A 335 5.08 13.17 23.50
C TYR A 335 4.18 13.55 22.32
N ASP A 336 4.74 14.04 21.21
CA ASP A 336 3.93 14.53 20.09
C ASP A 336 3.70 13.46 19.03
N GLU A 337 4.67 12.58 18.77
CA GLU A 337 4.55 11.53 17.75
C GLU A 337 4.07 10.20 18.33
N VAL A 338 4.65 9.77 19.46
CA VAL A 338 4.28 8.52 20.14
C VAL A 338 3.12 8.71 21.13
N GLN A 339 2.79 9.95 21.49
CA GLN A 339 1.66 10.31 22.38
C GLN A 339 1.75 9.75 23.81
N PHE A 340 2.95 9.45 24.30
CA PHE A 340 3.15 9.01 25.67
C PHE A 340 2.96 10.16 26.66
N SER A 341 2.34 9.89 27.81
CA SER A 341 2.04 10.88 28.85
C SER A 341 2.92 10.78 30.10
N GLY A 342 3.73 9.73 30.19
CA GLY A 342 4.68 9.50 31.29
C GLY A 342 5.99 10.26 31.15
N ASN A 343 6.95 9.99 32.04
CA ASN A 343 8.29 10.55 31.99
C ASN A 343 9.23 9.67 31.16
N VAL A 344 10.07 10.30 30.36
CA VAL A 344 11.14 9.65 29.59
C VAL A 344 12.48 10.08 30.15
N THR A 345 13.39 9.14 30.37
CA THR A 345 14.77 9.46 30.75
C THR A 345 15.74 8.57 29.98
N ILE A 346 16.75 9.18 29.37
CA ILE A 346 17.88 8.44 28.81
C ILE A 346 18.79 8.05 29.98
N LEU A 347 19.01 6.75 30.18
CA LEU A 347 19.87 6.28 31.25
C LEU A 347 21.33 6.62 30.94
N GLN A 348 22.16 6.80 31.98
CA GLN A 348 23.55 7.25 31.86
C GLN A 348 24.46 6.36 31.01
N ASP A 349 24.03 5.14 30.67
CA ASP A 349 24.77 4.28 29.75
C ASP A 349 24.52 4.63 28.28
N GLY A 350 23.56 5.51 27.97
CA GLY A 350 23.19 5.91 26.60
C GLY A 350 22.62 4.75 25.78
N LEU A 351 22.34 3.62 26.41
CA LEU A 351 21.97 2.38 25.73
C LEU A 351 20.46 2.09 25.83
N ARG A 352 19.72 2.86 26.63
CA ARG A 352 18.33 2.54 27.00
C ARG A 352 17.50 3.79 27.28
N LEU A 353 16.24 3.76 26.86
CA LEU A 353 15.21 4.69 27.31
C LEU A 353 14.46 4.10 28.49
N TRP A 354 14.31 4.87 29.55
CA TRP A 354 13.47 4.52 30.70
C TRP A 354 12.14 5.27 30.61
N LEU A 355 11.05 4.52 30.47
CA LEU A 355 9.69 5.02 30.41
C LEU A 355 9.01 4.79 31.76
N VAL A 356 8.39 5.81 32.33
CA VAL A 356 7.73 5.74 33.63
C VAL A 356 6.38 6.46 33.58
N ASP A 357 5.31 5.72 33.83
CA ASP A 357 4.01 6.31 34.19
C ASP A 357 3.68 5.92 35.65
N SER A 358 2.82 6.72 36.28
CA SER A 358 2.22 6.65 37.61
C SER A 358 2.48 5.37 38.45
N ASN A 359 2.24 4.17 37.90
CA ASN A 359 2.46 2.89 38.59
C ASN A 359 3.33 1.87 37.83
N ALA A 360 3.80 2.17 36.62
CA ALA A 360 4.52 1.23 35.77
C ALA A 360 5.78 1.86 35.17
N ALA A 361 6.79 1.02 34.93
CA ALA A 361 8.01 1.45 34.28
C ALA A 361 8.57 0.33 33.41
N THR A 362 9.12 0.69 32.26
CA THR A 362 9.83 -0.25 31.39
C THR A 362 11.08 0.39 30.81
N ASN A 363 12.00 -0.44 30.34
CA ASN A 363 13.15 0.00 29.57
C ASN A 363 12.98 -0.42 28.12
N VAL A 364 13.36 0.46 27.20
CA VAL A 364 13.52 0.14 25.79
C VAL A 364 15.01 0.17 25.48
N ASP A 365 15.57 -1.00 25.20
CA ASP A 365 17.00 -1.16 24.91
C ASP A 365 17.27 -0.84 23.43
N TYR A 366 18.35 -0.11 23.12
CA TYR A 366 18.79 0.02 21.74
C TYR A 366 19.39 -1.31 21.20
N PRO A 367 19.27 -1.59 19.89
CA PRO A 367 18.49 -0.84 18.92
C PRO A 367 16.99 -1.11 19.08
N PHE A 368 16.17 -0.08 18.91
CA PHE A 368 14.71 -0.23 18.87
C PHE A 368 14.11 0.58 17.72
N THR A 369 12.97 0.13 17.23
CA THR A 369 12.16 0.84 16.26
C THR A 369 11.20 1.81 16.95
N LEU A 370 10.78 2.87 16.27
CA LEU A 370 9.73 3.75 16.80
C LEU A 370 8.42 2.99 17.13
N THR A 371 8.14 1.87 16.45
CA THR A 371 7.00 1.00 16.77
C THR A 371 7.20 0.23 18.07
N GLU A 372 8.40 -0.31 18.32
CA GLU A 372 8.73 -0.95 19.60
C GLU A 372 8.70 0.06 20.75
N LEU A 373 9.16 1.29 20.51
CA LEU A 373 9.04 2.39 21.46
C LEU A 373 7.56 2.73 21.74
N ALA A 374 6.74 2.88 20.71
CA ALA A 374 5.31 3.16 20.87
C ALA A 374 4.58 2.07 21.63
N LYS A 375 4.83 0.80 21.28
CA LYS A 375 4.28 -0.34 22.00
C LYS A 375 4.71 -0.36 23.47
N ALA A 376 5.98 -0.06 23.75
CA ALA A 376 6.46 0.00 25.13
C ALA A 376 5.81 1.15 25.93
N CYS A 377 5.48 2.27 25.28
CA CYS A 377 4.71 3.35 25.88
C CYS A 377 3.28 2.89 26.20
N ASP A 378 2.58 2.29 25.23
CA ASP A 378 1.22 1.74 25.40
C ASP A 378 1.18 0.72 26.54
N ASP A 379 2.13 -0.22 26.57
CA ASP A 379 2.22 -1.25 27.61
C ASP A 379 2.41 -0.64 29.02
N VAL A 380 3.13 0.49 29.14
CA VAL A 380 3.35 1.20 30.41
C VAL A 380 2.10 1.95 30.86
N GLU A 381 1.36 2.57 29.93
CA GLU A 381 0.12 3.29 30.23
C GLU A 381 -1.02 2.32 30.55
N GLU A 382 -1.15 1.20 29.85
CA GLU A 382 -2.14 0.16 30.14
C GLU A 382 -1.88 -0.55 31.50
N SER A 383 -0.63 -0.56 31.94
CA SER A 383 -0.21 -1.16 33.21
C SER A 383 -0.31 -0.20 34.41
N SER A 384 -0.64 1.07 34.19
CA SER A 384 -0.72 2.12 35.22
C SER A 384 -2.12 2.33 35.77
#